data_AF-A0A0B7JUJ9-F1
#
_entry.id   AF-A0A0B7JUJ9-F1
#
_cell.length_a   1.000
_cell.length_b   1.000
_cell.length_c   1.000
_cell.angle_alpha   90.00
_cell.angle_beta   90.00
_cell.angle_gamma   90.00
#
_symmetry.space_group_name_H-M   'P 1'
#
loop_
_entity.id
_entity.type
_entity.pdbx_description
1 polymer ?
#
loop_
_entity_poly.entity_id
_entity_poly.type
_entity_poly.pdbx_seq_one_letter_code
_entity_poly.pdbx_strand_id
1 'polypeptide(L)'
;MDGDPAVESELDSFSLTFPLPYRVGFIITLAVWGWGINLHHLYNLKIDVPSLIRYPARSSVHHAPHHFSTYRLATVLSSLFGVSIVLFWLFTWRIPARVIAYDWLPLTYLVALVAVFIVPIQDLPSHGRRRFLATLRRVSIGGIAEAADGKFGDILLADVLTSYAKVFGDLFVTLCMFLKPEGSSTKRPDRNCGGLVIVPLLMALPSLIRFRQCLIEYLRVRRAPYKESTGWGGQHLANALKYSSAFPVIIFSTLQRNSSDPAAKAALNKAWLVAVLANSLYSFYWDVTKDWDLTLFLSKKERTAHTHPFGLRDRLIMRPVSLYYVVIVMDLMLRCTWSMKLSPHLDKFTDFESGIFLIEVLEVFRRWVWIFFRVETESIRQTPAGLGADDILLGNYHDNDDDEDDEV
;
A
#
# COMPACT_ATOMS: atom_id res chain seq x y z
N MET A 1 54.58 12.50 -1.50
CA MET A 1 53.95 12.68 -2.81
C MET A 1 52.71 11.81 -2.80
N ASP A 2 51.58 12.51 -2.76
CA ASP A 2 50.24 12.14 -3.21
C ASP A 2 49.69 10.83 -2.60
N GLY A 3 48.94 10.86 -1.49
CA GLY A 3 47.72 11.67 -1.38
C GLY A 3 46.64 11.11 -2.29
N ASP A 4 46.45 9.79 -2.25
CA ASP A 4 45.50 9.05 -3.08
C ASP A 4 44.09 9.62 -2.87
N PRO A 5 43.43 10.16 -3.91
CA PRO A 5 42.12 10.76 -3.78
C PRO A 5 41.14 9.62 -3.52
N ALA A 6 40.66 9.56 -2.28
CA ALA A 6 39.45 8.89 -1.83
C ALA A 6 38.94 7.79 -2.79
N VAL A 7 39.31 6.53 -2.52
CA VAL A 7 38.43 5.42 -2.89
C VAL A 7 37.10 5.71 -2.18
N GLU A 8 36.17 6.34 -2.88
CA GLU A 8 34.82 6.55 -2.38
C GLU A 8 34.33 5.20 -1.86
N SER A 9 33.92 5.15 -0.59
CA SER A 9 33.40 3.91 -0.05
C SER A 9 32.24 3.46 -0.93
N GLU A 10 32.29 2.22 -1.43
CA GLU A 10 31.21 1.64 -2.27
C GLU A 10 29.81 1.74 -1.64
N LEU A 11 29.75 2.07 -0.34
CA LEU A 11 28.56 2.26 0.46
C LEU A 11 28.46 3.68 1.00
N ASP A 12 27.28 4.29 0.86
CA ASP A 12 26.95 5.55 1.51
C ASP A 12 26.76 5.38 3.04
N SER A 13 26.83 6.50 3.77
CA SER A 13 26.71 6.55 5.25
C SER A 13 25.44 5.88 5.79
N PHE A 14 24.33 5.96 5.05
CA PHE A 14 23.06 5.37 5.41
C PHE A 14 23.08 3.85 5.16
N SER A 15 23.63 3.38 4.04
CA SER A 15 23.80 1.95 3.77
C SER A 15 24.78 1.25 4.73
N LEU A 16 25.81 1.94 5.22
CA LEU A 16 26.71 1.43 6.26
C LEU A 16 26.01 1.19 7.60
N THR A 17 24.96 1.96 7.89
CA THR A 17 24.25 1.93 9.17
C THR A 17 22.96 1.11 9.08
N PHE A 18 22.29 1.17 7.95
CA PHE A 18 20.97 0.62 7.75
C PHE A 18 20.86 0.06 6.32
N PRO A 19 21.45 -1.12 6.06
CA PRO A 19 21.45 -1.73 4.74
C PRO A 19 20.04 -2.19 4.31
N LEU A 20 19.88 -2.45 3.01
CA LEU A 20 18.60 -2.74 2.36
C LEU A 20 17.72 -3.78 3.08
N PRO A 21 18.24 -4.94 3.56
CA PRO A 21 17.39 -5.95 4.16
C PRO A 21 16.70 -5.45 5.45
N TYR A 22 17.39 -4.62 6.24
CA TYR A 22 16.81 -4.02 7.43
C TYR A 22 15.73 -2.98 7.10
N ARG A 23 15.90 -2.23 6.01
CA ARG A 23 14.89 -1.27 5.52
C ARG A 23 13.58 -1.99 5.18
N VAL A 24 13.68 -3.09 4.42
CA VAL A 24 12.54 -3.93 4.05
C VAL A 24 11.82 -4.44 5.30
N GLY A 25 12.55 -5.07 6.23
CA GLY A 25 11.94 -5.62 7.43
C GLY A 25 11.37 -4.56 8.38
N PHE A 26 12.00 -3.38 8.45
CA PHE A 26 11.48 -2.25 9.22
C PHE A 26 10.13 -1.77 8.68
N ILE A 27 9.99 -1.62 7.37
CA ILE A 27 8.73 -1.21 6.74
C ILE A 27 7.63 -2.26 6.97
N ILE A 28 7.97 -3.56 6.90
CA ILE A 28 7.01 -4.63 7.23
C ILE A 28 6.58 -4.56 8.70
N THR A 29 7.51 -4.30 9.62
CA THR A 29 7.20 -4.14 11.05
C THR A 29 6.31 -2.92 11.30
N LEU A 30 6.58 -1.82 10.58
CA LEU A 30 5.76 -0.60 10.62
C LEU A 30 4.32 -0.87 10.13
N ALA A 31 4.13 -1.76 9.16
CA ALA A 31 2.80 -2.20 8.71
C ALA A 31 1.95 -2.76 9.87
N VAL A 32 2.56 -3.62 10.70
CA VAL A 32 1.89 -4.28 11.82
C VAL A 32 1.56 -3.28 12.91
N TRP A 33 2.48 -2.36 13.22
CA TRP A 33 2.22 -1.22 14.12
C TRP A 33 1.08 -0.36 13.61
N GLY A 34 1.12 0.05 12.34
CA GLY A 34 0.09 0.86 11.72
C GLY A 34 -1.28 0.20 11.76
N TRP A 35 -1.36 -1.11 11.52
CA TRP A 35 -2.60 -1.87 11.66
C TRP A 35 -3.10 -1.92 13.12
N GLY A 36 -2.19 -2.11 14.09
CA GLY A 36 -2.51 -2.06 15.51
C GLY A 36 -3.10 -0.71 15.93
N ILE A 37 -2.50 0.40 15.47
CA ILE A 37 -2.98 1.76 15.73
C ILE A 37 -4.33 2.01 15.06
N ASN A 38 -4.53 1.55 13.82
CA ASN A 38 -5.83 1.61 13.15
C ASN A 38 -6.92 0.94 14.00
N LEU A 39 -6.69 -0.32 14.39
CA LEU A 39 -7.63 -1.07 15.22
C LEU A 39 -7.91 -0.40 16.56
N HIS A 40 -6.89 0.16 17.21
CA HIS A 40 -7.03 0.79 18.53
C HIS A 40 -7.85 2.08 18.43
N HIS A 41 -7.50 2.97 17.52
CA HIS A 41 -8.18 4.25 17.40
C HIS A 41 -9.62 4.08 16.89
N LEU A 42 -9.85 3.20 15.91
CA LEU A 42 -11.20 2.89 15.42
C LEU A 42 -12.07 2.22 16.50
N TYR A 43 -11.47 1.37 17.35
CA TYR A 43 -12.15 0.83 18.52
C TYR A 43 -12.60 1.92 19.51
N ASN A 44 -11.76 2.94 19.74
CA ASN A 44 -12.10 4.07 20.60
C ASN A 44 -13.26 4.91 20.00
N LEU A 45 -13.32 5.01 18.67
CA LEU A 45 -14.43 5.63 17.93
C LEU A 45 -15.67 4.72 17.79
N LYS A 46 -15.69 3.55 18.44
CA LYS A 46 -16.79 2.58 18.42
C LYS A 46 -17.10 2.01 17.03
N ILE A 47 -16.10 1.95 16.14
CA ILE A 47 -16.19 1.29 14.84
C ILE A 47 -15.75 -0.17 14.99
N ASP A 48 -16.66 -1.12 14.73
CA ASP A 48 -16.39 -2.56 14.82
C ASP A 48 -15.68 -3.11 13.57
N VAL A 49 -14.39 -2.78 13.44
CA VAL A 49 -13.54 -3.25 12.33
C VAL A 49 -13.58 -4.77 12.16
N PRO A 50 -13.48 -5.61 13.22
CA PRO A 50 -13.63 -7.06 13.10
C PRO A 50 -14.88 -7.48 12.34
N SER A 51 -16.05 -6.89 12.65
CA SER A 51 -17.29 -7.19 11.94
C SER A 51 -17.23 -6.81 10.46
N LEU A 52 -16.70 -5.62 10.13
CA LEU A 52 -16.57 -5.14 8.75
C LEU A 52 -15.72 -6.07 7.87
N ILE A 53 -14.64 -6.63 8.45
CA ILE A 53 -13.76 -7.55 7.73
C ILE A 53 -14.14 -9.02 7.94
N ARG A 54 -15.28 -9.32 8.58
CA ARG A 54 -15.77 -10.67 8.94
C ARG A 54 -14.77 -11.49 9.76
N TYR A 55 -14.04 -10.83 10.67
CA TYR A 55 -13.19 -11.46 11.68
C TYR A 55 -14.05 -11.92 12.87
N PRO A 56 -13.79 -13.10 13.47
CA PRO A 56 -14.57 -13.59 14.60
C PRO A 56 -14.62 -12.59 15.76
N ALA A 57 -15.85 -12.34 16.23
CA ALA A 57 -16.08 -11.50 17.41
C ALA A 57 -15.41 -12.10 18.65
N ARG A 58 -15.10 -11.25 19.62
CA ARG A 58 -14.60 -11.71 20.92
C ARG A 58 -15.71 -12.47 21.64
N SER A 59 -15.41 -13.70 22.06
CA SER A 59 -16.34 -14.54 22.84
C SER A 59 -16.63 -13.98 24.24
N SER A 60 -15.76 -13.13 24.78
CA SER A 60 -15.90 -12.51 26.09
C SER A 60 -15.17 -11.17 26.17
N VAL A 61 -15.63 -10.28 27.05
CA VAL A 61 -14.97 -9.00 27.36
C VAL A 61 -13.57 -9.21 27.96
N HIS A 62 -13.36 -10.35 28.63
CA HIS A 62 -12.07 -10.74 29.21
C HIS A 62 -11.03 -11.15 28.16
N HIS A 63 -11.44 -11.47 26.92
CA HIS A 63 -10.50 -11.69 25.85
C HIS A 63 -9.85 -10.38 25.42
N ALA A 64 -8.52 -10.42 25.29
CA ALA A 64 -7.73 -9.28 24.87
C ALA A 64 -8.29 -8.66 23.57
N PRO A 65 -8.41 -7.32 23.50
CA PRO A 65 -8.82 -6.65 22.27
C PRO A 65 -7.91 -7.00 21.09
N HIS A 66 -8.43 -6.95 19.87
CA HIS A 66 -7.66 -7.28 18.67
C HIS A 66 -6.44 -6.37 18.48
N HIS A 67 -6.56 -5.07 18.80
CA HIS A 67 -5.41 -4.15 18.74
C HIS A 67 -4.30 -4.54 19.71
N PHE A 68 -4.62 -5.00 20.92
CA PHE A 68 -3.63 -5.47 21.90
C PHE A 68 -2.90 -6.71 21.38
N SER A 69 -3.63 -7.65 20.78
CA SER A 69 -3.03 -8.81 20.12
C SER A 69 -2.06 -8.39 19.01
N THR A 70 -2.46 -7.41 18.18
CA THR A 70 -1.60 -6.86 17.12
C THR A 70 -0.36 -6.16 17.68
N TYR A 71 -0.49 -5.38 18.77
CA TYR A 71 0.66 -4.75 19.44
C TYR A 71 1.63 -5.77 20.02
N ARG A 72 1.16 -6.90 20.57
CA ARG A 72 2.04 -7.99 21.00
C ARG A 72 2.89 -8.52 19.85
N LEU A 73 2.26 -8.76 18.69
CA LEU A 73 3.00 -9.18 17.49
C LEU A 73 3.99 -8.10 17.04
N ALA A 74 3.55 -6.84 16.98
CA ALA A 74 4.40 -5.72 16.59
C ALA A 74 5.62 -5.54 17.52
N THR A 75 5.42 -5.75 18.83
CA THR A 75 6.50 -5.72 19.84
C THR A 75 7.50 -6.83 19.58
N VAL A 76 7.05 -8.06 19.34
CA VAL A 76 7.96 -9.19 19.05
C VAL A 76 8.76 -8.95 17.77
N LEU A 77 8.12 -8.45 16.71
CA LEU A 77 8.82 -8.08 15.47
C LEU A 77 9.83 -6.94 15.69
N SER A 78 9.48 -5.95 16.52
CA SER A 78 10.36 -4.82 16.85
C SER A 78 11.55 -5.25 17.71
N SER A 79 11.34 -6.16 18.67
CA SER A 79 12.42 -6.74 19.47
C SER A 79 13.36 -7.56 18.60
N LEU A 80 12.82 -8.38 17.69
CA LEU A 80 13.62 -9.14 16.72
C LEU A 80 14.47 -8.21 15.84
N PHE A 81 13.85 -7.15 15.30
CA PHE A 81 14.55 -6.11 14.53
C PHE A 81 15.64 -5.42 15.37
N GLY A 82 15.29 -4.96 16.58
CA GLY A 82 16.18 -4.24 17.48
C GLY A 82 17.39 -5.06 17.90
N VAL A 83 17.19 -6.33 18.28
CA VAL A 83 18.29 -7.26 18.60
C VAL A 83 19.18 -7.46 17.38
N SER A 84 18.61 -7.75 16.21
CA SER A 84 19.39 -8.01 15.00
C SER A 84 20.20 -6.79 14.55
N ILE A 85 19.60 -5.60 14.50
CA ILE A 85 20.30 -4.40 14.03
C ILE A 85 21.37 -3.92 15.01
N VAL A 86 21.15 -4.09 16.33
CA VAL A 86 22.17 -3.80 17.34
C VAL A 86 23.35 -4.77 17.21
N LEU A 87 23.10 -6.07 17.04
CA LEU A 87 24.17 -7.05 16.78
C LEU A 87 24.93 -6.71 15.49
N PHE A 88 24.23 -6.32 14.43
CA PHE A 88 24.85 -5.86 13.19
C PHE A 88 25.79 -4.67 13.43
N TRP A 89 25.37 -3.65 14.17
CA TRP A 89 26.22 -2.51 14.50
C TRP A 89 27.44 -2.91 15.35
N LEU A 90 27.24 -3.78 16.33
CA LEU A 90 28.30 -4.29 17.21
C LEU A 90 29.34 -5.13 16.46
N PHE A 91 28.98 -5.83 15.38
CA PHE A 91 29.95 -6.58 14.58
C PHE A 91 30.59 -5.75 13.47
N THR A 92 29.87 -4.81 12.89
CA THR A 92 30.33 -4.09 11.69
C THR A 92 31.07 -2.80 11.98
N TRP A 93 30.68 -2.05 13.02
CA TRP A 93 31.25 -0.74 13.38
C TRP A 93 31.24 0.24 12.20
N ARG A 94 30.30 0.07 11.27
CA ARG A 94 30.20 0.83 10.01
C ARG A 94 31.44 0.69 9.10
N ILE A 95 32.31 -0.30 9.33
CA ILE A 95 33.46 -0.59 8.47
C ILE A 95 32.94 -1.32 7.22
N PRO A 96 33.12 -0.78 5.98
CA PRO A 96 32.51 -1.33 4.77
C PRO A 96 32.77 -2.83 4.56
N ALA A 97 34.03 -3.27 4.73
CA ALA A 97 34.40 -4.67 4.59
C ALA A 97 33.64 -5.60 5.56
N ARG A 98 33.38 -5.14 6.79
CA ARG A 98 32.59 -5.91 7.76
C ARG A 98 31.11 -5.87 7.43
N VAL A 99 30.58 -4.72 7.01
CA VAL A 99 29.18 -4.59 6.56
C VAL A 99 28.87 -5.60 5.47
N ILE A 100 29.78 -5.79 4.52
CA ILE A 100 29.66 -6.75 3.43
C ILE A 100 29.81 -8.19 3.94
N ALA A 101 30.82 -8.46 4.79
CA ALA A 101 31.10 -9.80 5.30
C ALA A 101 30.01 -10.36 6.24
N TYR A 102 29.26 -9.50 6.93
CA TYR A 102 28.20 -9.88 7.87
C TYR A 102 26.79 -9.75 7.27
N ASP A 103 26.64 -9.78 5.94
CA ASP A 103 25.35 -9.61 5.25
C ASP A 103 24.33 -10.73 5.54
N TRP A 104 24.79 -11.90 5.97
CA TRP A 104 23.97 -13.01 6.46
C TRP A 104 23.14 -12.63 7.70
N LEU A 105 23.58 -11.65 8.50
CA LEU A 105 22.87 -11.23 9.72
C LEU A 105 21.55 -10.49 9.39
N PRO A 106 21.53 -9.46 8.53
CA PRO A 106 20.29 -8.88 8.03
C PRO A 106 19.38 -9.90 7.33
N LEU A 107 19.94 -10.86 6.59
CA LEU A 107 19.14 -11.85 5.88
C LEU A 107 18.50 -12.86 6.83
N THR A 108 19.24 -13.38 7.80
CA THR A 108 18.70 -14.27 8.85
C THR A 108 17.61 -13.58 9.65
N TYR A 109 17.72 -12.27 9.88
CA TYR A 109 16.62 -11.45 10.42
C TYR A 109 15.38 -11.46 9.52
N LEU A 110 15.50 -11.23 8.21
CA LEU A 110 14.36 -11.28 7.30
C LEU A 110 13.68 -12.66 7.29
N VAL A 111 14.47 -13.73 7.32
CA VAL A 111 13.95 -15.11 7.43
C VAL A 111 13.20 -15.28 8.76
N ALA A 112 13.78 -14.84 9.87
CA ALA A 112 13.13 -14.91 11.18
C ALA A 112 11.84 -14.07 11.23
N LEU A 113 11.82 -12.89 10.61
CA LEU A 113 10.65 -12.03 10.51
C LEU A 113 9.51 -12.77 9.79
N VAL A 114 9.78 -13.42 8.66
CA VAL A 114 8.79 -14.23 7.93
C VAL A 114 8.36 -15.45 8.76
N ALA A 115 9.29 -16.10 9.44
CA ALA A 115 9.01 -17.25 10.30
C ALA A 115 8.04 -16.90 11.44
N VAL A 116 8.12 -15.70 12.01
CA VAL A 116 7.17 -15.23 13.05
C VAL A 116 5.72 -15.20 12.54
N PHE A 117 5.47 -15.02 11.24
CA PHE A 117 4.12 -15.11 10.69
C PHE A 117 3.63 -16.54 10.47
N ILE A 118 4.53 -17.47 10.14
CA ILE A 118 4.19 -18.82 9.69
C ILE A 118 4.21 -19.83 10.86
N VAL A 119 5.23 -19.75 11.72
CA VAL A 119 5.46 -20.73 12.79
C VAL A 119 4.41 -20.56 13.90
N PRO A 120 3.74 -21.66 14.32
CA PRO A 120 2.74 -21.62 15.39
C PRO A 120 3.40 -21.46 16.77
N ILE A 121 3.83 -20.24 17.09
CA ILE A 121 4.34 -19.86 18.41
C ILE A 121 3.15 -19.71 19.39
N GLN A 122 3.17 -20.43 20.51
CA GLN A 122 2.05 -20.56 21.46
C GLN A 122 1.56 -19.21 22.00
N ASP A 123 2.49 -18.32 22.36
CA ASP A 123 2.15 -17.03 22.96
C ASP A 123 1.80 -15.92 21.96
N LEU A 124 1.94 -16.17 20.66
CA LEU A 124 1.64 -15.18 19.63
C LEU A 124 0.25 -15.37 19.03
N PRO A 125 -0.47 -14.28 18.66
CA PRO A 125 -1.82 -14.35 18.10
C PRO A 125 -1.89 -15.26 16.86
N SER A 126 -2.30 -16.50 17.04
CA SER A 126 -2.19 -17.52 15.99
C SER A 126 -3.33 -17.41 14.98
N HIS A 127 -4.54 -17.07 15.43
CA HIS A 127 -5.71 -16.89 14.57
C HIS A 127 -5.57 -15.69 13.61
N GLY A 128 -5.10 -14.54 14.12
CA GLY A 128 -4.84 -13.35 13.31
C GLY A 128 -3.79 -13.60 12.21
N ARG A 129 -2.66 -14.23 12.56
CA ARG A 129 -1.61 -14.60 11.61
C ARG A 129 -2.10 -15.55 10.52
N ARG A 130 -2.82 -16.63 10.90
CA ARG A 130 -3.40 -17.58 9.93
C ARG A 130 -4.39 -16.91 8.98
N ARG A 131 -5.27 -16.03 9.50
CA ARG A 131 -6.21 -15.30 8.65
C ARG A 131 -5.48 -14.35 7.70
N PHE A 132 -4.50 -13.60 8.19
CA PHE A 132 -3.66 -12.73 7.34
C PHE A 132 -3.01 -13.52 6.20
N LEU A 133 -2.38 -14.66 6.50
CA LEU A 133 -1.75 -15.51 5.49
C LEU A 133 -2.77 -16.11 4.51
N ALA A 134 -3.95 -16.52 4.99
CA ALA A 134 -5.03 -17.03 4.14
C ALA A 134 -5.57 -15.94 3.18
N THR A 135 -5.80 -14.72 3.68
CA THR A 135 -6.21 -13.58 2.85
C THR A 135 -5.12 -13.18 1.88
N LEU A 136 -3.85 -13.08 2.32
CA LEU A 136 -2.71 -12.80 1.45
C LEU A 136 -2.58 -13.84 0.33
N ARG A 137 -2.67 -15.13 0.66
CA ARG A 137 -2.67 -16.21 -0.33
C ARG A 137 -3.82 -16.04 -1.33
N ARG A 138 -5.05 -15.81 -0.84
CA ARG A 138 -6.24 -15.67 -1.68
C ARG A 138 -6.11 -14.51 -2.65
N VAL A 139 -5.70 -13.33 -2.19
CA VAL A 139 -5.56 -12.16 -3.07
C VAL A 139 -4.38 -12.32 -4.05
N SER A 140 -3.27 -12.93 -3.64
CA SER A 140 -2.10 -13.13 -4.50
C SER A 140 -2.33 -14.13 -5.63
N ILE A 141 -3.07 -15.22 -5.39
CA ILE A 141 -3.49 -16.14 -6.48
C ILE A 141 -4.67 -15.58 -7.28
N GLY A 142 -5.14 -14.38 -6.93
CA GLY A 142 -6.20 -13.56 -7.52
C GLY A 142 -7.62 -14.09 -7.32
N GLY A 143 -7.86 -14.75 -6.19
CA GLY A 143 -9.20 -14.84 -5.62
C GLY A 143 -9.63 -13.54 -4.96
N ILE A 144 -10.94 -13.41 -4.76
CA ILE A 144 -11.57 -12.38 -3.93
C ILE A 144 -12.77 -13.02 -3.26
N ALA A 145 -12.88 -12.85 -1.94
CA ALA A 145 -14.02 -13.35 -1.18
C ALA A 145 -15.34 -12.76 -1.70
N GLU A 146 -16.45 -13.45 -1.45
CA GLU A 146 -17.78 -12.88 -1.64
C GLU A 146 -18.03 -11.78 -0.59
N ALA A 147 -19.06 -10.94 -0.82
CA ALA A 147 -19.42 -9.87 0.11
C ALA A 147 -19.67 -10.41 1.53
N ALA A 148 -20.38 -11.53 1.64
CA ALA A 148 -20.68 -12.20 2.91
C ALA A 148 -19.42 -12.74 3.62
N ASP A 149 -18.37 -13.08 2.87
CA ASP A 149 -17.20 -13.81 3.36
C ASP A 149 -15.98 -12.91 3.69
N GLY A 150 -16.17 -11.59 3.66
CA GLY A 150 -15.13 -10.62 4.04
C GLY A 150 -14.38 -10.00 2.86
N LYS A 151 -15.05 -9.82 1.71
CA LYS A 151 -14.53 -9.07 0.56
C LYS A 151 -13.87 -7.73 0.93
N PHE A 152 -14.40 -7.00 1.91
CA PHE A 152 -13.80 -5.73 2.35
C PHE A 152 -12.38 -5.92 2.89
N GLY A 153 -12.12 -6.98 3.66
CA GLY A 153 -10.78 -7.30 4.16
C GLY A 153 -9.80 -7.65 3.05
N ASP A 154 -10.27 -8.32 1.99
CA ASP A 154 -9.45 -8.65 0.81
C ASP A 154 -9.07 -7.39 0.04
N ILE A 155 -10.04 -6.49 -0.18
CA ILE A 155 -9.84 -5.19 -0.83
C ILE A 155 -8.85 -4.36 -0.02
N LEU A 156 -9.05 -4.26 1.30
CA LEU A 156 -8.20 -3.49 2.19
C LEU A 156 -6.75 -4.01 2.15
N LEU A 157 -6.55 -5.32 2.25
CA LEU A 157 -5.20 -5.89 2.16
C LEU A 157 -4.57 -5.63 0.80
N ALA A 158 -5.28 -5.90 -0.29
CA ALA A 158 -4.73 -5.74 -1.63
C ALA A 158 -4.42 -4.26 -1.95
N ASP A 159 -5.22 -3.30 -1.47
CA ASP A 159 -4.92 -1.87 -1.56
C ASP A 159 -3.69 -1.50 -0.72
N VAL A 160 -3.51 -2.10 0.46
CA VAL A 160 -2.28 -1.94 1.24
C VAL A 160 -1.07 -2.43 0.45
N LEU A 161 -1.15 -3.60 -0.19
CA LEU A 161 -0.03 -4.15 -0.98
C LEU A 161 0.43 -3.21 -2.11
N THR A 162 -0.45 -2.37 -2.69
CA THR A 162 -0.05 -1.40 -3.73
C THR A 162 0.98 -0.40 -3.24
N SER A 163 0.90 0.00 -1.98
CA SER A 163 1.86 0.91 -1.33
C SER A 163 3.19 0.21 -0.99
N TYR A 164 3.22 -1.12 -1.02
CA TYR A 164 4.40 -1.96 -0.77
C TYR A 164 5.06 -2.48 -2.07
N ALA A 165 4.60 -2.04 -3.24
CA ALA A 165 5.16 -2.44 -4.55
C ALA A 165 6.69 -2.37 -4.61
N LYS A 166 7.27 -1.26 -4.13
CA LYS A 166 8.73 -1.08 -4.09
C LYS A 166 9.41 -1.99 -3.05
N VAL A 167 8.76 -2.25 -1.91
CA VAL A 167 9.27 -3.17 -0.88
C VAL A 167 9.39 -4.60 -1.44
N PHE A 168 8.44 -5.02 -2.30
CA PHE A 168 8.56 -6.30 -3.02
C PHE A 168 9.74 -6.34 -3.98
N GLY A 169 9.97 -5.26 -4.72
CA GLY A 169 11.17 -5.11 -5.56
C GLY A 169 12.47 -5.22 -4.75
N ASP A 170 12.54 -4.54 -3.61
CA ASP A 170 13.73 -4.53 -2.75
C ASP A 170 13.97 -5.85 -2.02
N LEU A 171 12.89 -6.56 -1.65
CA LEU A 171 13.00 -7.91 -1.13
C LEU A 171 13.63 -8.85 -2.17
N PHE A 172 13.24 -8.72 -3.45
CA PHE A 172 13.86 -9.49 -4.52
C PHE A 172 15.32 -9.06 -4.76
N VAL A 173 15.61 -7.76 -4.83
CA VAL A 173 16.99 -7.26 -4.98
C VAL A 173 17.88 -7.77 -3.85
N THR A 174 17.39 -7.75 -2.61
CA THR A 174 18.06 -8.32 -1.43
C THR A 174 18.44 -9.79 -1.65
N LEU A 175 17.48 -10.62 -2.04
CA LEU A 175 17.69 -12.04 -2.26
C LEU A 175 18.60 -12.31 -3.47
N CYS A 176 18.38 -11.60 -4.57
CA CYS A 176 19.16 -11.74 -5.79
C CYS A 176 20.64 -11.41 -5.55
N MET A 177 20.92 -10.30 -4.87
CA MET A 177 22.29 -9.89 -4.56
C MET A 177 22.98 -10.85 -3.59
N PHE A 178 22.26 -11.39 -2.62
CA PHE A 178 22.81 -12.38 -1.68
C PHE A 178 23.17 -13.71 -2.36
N LEU A 179 22.34 -14.17 -3.31
CA LEU A 179 22.53 -15.46 -3.97
C LEU A 179 23.54 -15.42 -5.13
N LYS A 180 23.94 -14.24 -5.58
CA LYS A 180 24.93 -14.07 -6.65
C LYS A 180 26.33 -14.45 -6.15
N PRO A 181 27.17 -15.15 -6.94
CA PRO A 181 28.58 -15.36 -6.60
C PRO A 181 29.27 -14.03 -6.33
N GLU A 182 29.98 -13.92 -5.20
CA GLU A 182 30.64 -12.68 -4.72
C GLU A 182 29.69 -11.48 -4.49
N GLY A 183 28.38 -11.73 -4.55
CA GLY A 183 27.33 -10.79 -4.21
C GLY A 183 27.21 -10.62 -2.70
N SER A 184 26.52 -9.56 -2.30
CA SER A 184 26.18 -9.31 -0.90
C SER A 184 24.96 -8.42 -0.82
N SER A 185 24.02 -8.75 0.07
CA SER A 185 22.77 -7.98 0.22
C SER A 185 22.94 -6.63 0.93
N THR A 186 24.14 -6.36 1.47
CA THR A 186 24.48 -5.09 2.13
C THR A 186 25.33 -4.18 1.26
N LYS A 187 25.73 -4.61 0.06
CA LYS A 187 26.32 -3.75 -0.99
C LYS A 187 25.31 -2.71 -1.48
N ARG A 188 25.77 -1.72 -2.26
CA ARG A 188 24.87 -0.76 -2.93
C ARG A 188 23.80 -1.54 -3.72
N PRO A 189 22.50 -1.28 -3.52
CA PRO A 189 21.43 -2.04 -4.17
C PRO A 189 21.54 -2.06 -5.70
N ASP A 190 21.73 -3.25 -6.27
CA ASP A 190 21.70 -3.47 -7.72
C ASP A 190 20.26 -3.73 -8.17
N ARG A 191 19.59 -2.68 -8.64
CA ARG A 191 18.19 -2.72 -9.12
C ARG A 191 18.03 -3.45 -10.46
N ASN A 192 19.13 -3.82 -11.11
CA ASN A 192 19.15 -4.67 -12.30
C ASN A 192 19.51 -6.13 -11.97
N CYS A 193 19.72 -6.48 -10.69
CA CYS A 193 19.92 -7.86 -10.28
C CYS A 193 18.71 -8.70 -10.69
N GLY A 194 18.94 -9.81 -11.39
CA GLY A 194 17.87 -10.66 -11.95
C GLY A 194 17.34 -10.16 -13.30
N GLY A 195 17.98 -9.15 -13.90
CA GLY A 195 17.65 -8.61 -15.21
C GLY A 195 16.65 -7.46 -15.18
N LEU A 196 16.35 -6.92 -16.36
CA LEU A 196 15.61 -5.67 -16.52
C LEU A 196 14.10 -5.77 -16.24
N VAL A 197 13.58 -7.00 -16.12
CA VAL A 197 12.14 -7.27 -16.16
C VAL A 197 11.58 -7.69 -14.80
N ILE A 198 12.33 -8.44 -13.99
CA ILE A 198 11.78 -9.06 -12.77
C ILE A 198 11.38 -8.01 -11.74
N VAL A 199 12.24 -7.04 -11.44
CA VAL A 199 11.93 -5.98 -10.46
C VAL A 199 10.71 -5.16 -10.89
N PRO A 200 10.60 -4.65 -12.14
CA PRO A 200 9.38 -4.00 -12.62
C PRO A 200 8.12 -4.87 -12.54
N LEU A 201 8.20 -6.17 -12.85
CA LEU A 201 7.06 -7.08 -12.74
C LEU A 201 6.61 -7.25 -11.28
N LEU A 202 7.54 -7.39 -10.34
CA LEU A 202 7.23 -7.46 -8.91
C LEU A 202 6.61 -6.17 -8.38
N MET A 203 7.06 -5.02 -8.89
CA MET A 203 6.46 -3.73 -8.56
C MET A 203 5.05 -3.58 -9.18
N ALA A 204 4.79 -4.18 -10.34
CA ALA A 204 3.47 -4.17 -10.98
C ALA A 204 2.48 -5.16 -10.34
N LEU A 205 2.98 -6.20 -9.66
CA LEU A 205 2.18 -7.30 -9.14
C LEU A 205 1.02 -6.86 -8.21
N PRO A 206 1.20 -5.95 -7.24
CA PRO A 206 0.08 -5.48 -6.41
C PRO A 206 -1.04 -4.80 -7.20
N SER A 207 -0.69 -3.96 -8.19
CA SER A 207 -1.67 -3.32 -9.07
C SER A 207 -2.36 -4.35 -9.97
N LEU A 208 -1.64 -5.37 -10.43
CA LEU A 208 -2.22 -6.48 -11.19
C LEU A 208 -3.21 -7.30 -10.38
N ILE A 209 -2.92 -7.56 -9.10
CA ILE A 209 -3.86 -8.23 -8.18
C ILE A 209 -5.17 -7.44 -8.11
N ARG A 210 -5.10 -6.12 -7.87
CA ARG A 210 -6.29 -5.26 -7.78
C ARG A 210 -7.03 -5.15 -9.11
N PHE A 211 -6.31 -4.97 -10.21
CA PHE A 211 -6.89 -4.97 -11.56
C PHE A 211 -7.72 -6.23 -11.80
N ARG A 212 -7.14 -7.41 -11.53
CA ARG A 212 -7.83 -8.69 -11.68
C ARG A 212 -9.04 -8.81 -10.76
N GLN A 213 -8.93 -8.42 -9.49
CA GLN A 213 -10.07 -8.43 -8.56
C GLN A 213 -11.21 -7.55 -9.06
N CYS A 214 -10.92 -6.37 -9.59
CA CYS A 214 -11.93 -5.47 -10.14
C CYS A 214 -12.61 -6.07 -11.38
N LEU A 215 -11.88 -6.75 -12.26
CA LEU A 215 -12.47 -7.47 -13.39
C LEU A 215 -13.34 -8.66 -12.95
N ILE A 216 -12.93 -9.42 -11.93
CA ILE A 216 -13.74 -10.52 -11.39
C ILE A 216 -15.06 -9.98 -10.84
N GLU A 217 -15.03 -8.89 -10.09
CA GLU A 217 -16.25 -8.25 -9.56
C GLU A 217 -17.15 -7.72 -10.68
N TYR A 218 -16.57 -7.09 -11.71
CA TYR A 218 -17.33 -6.68 -12.89
C TYR A 218 -18.04 -7.88 -13.54
N LEU A 219 -17.32 -8.99 -13.76
CA LEU A 219 -17.89 -10.21 -14.33
C LEU A 219 -18.94 -10.85 -13.41
N ARG A 220 -18.80 -10.76 -12.08
CA ARG A 220 -19.81 -11.22 -11.11
C ARG A 220 -21.10 -10.42 -11.26
N VAL A 221 -21.02 -9.09 -11.28
CA VAL A 221 -22.20 -8.21 -11.46
C VAL A 221 -22.87 -8.48 -12.81
N ARG A 222 -22.09 -8.65 -13.89
CA ARG A 222 -22.61 -8.95 -15.23
C ARG A 222 -23.30 -10.33 -15.35
N ARG A 223 -22.97 -11.28 -14.47
CA ARG A 223 -23.58 -12.62 -14.45
C ARG A 223 -24.74 -12.73 -13.47
N ALA A 224 -24.79 -11.87 -12.46
CA ALA A 224 -25.88 -11.81 -11.51
C ALA A 224 -27.14 -11.17 -12.13
N PRO A 225 -28.34 -11.46 -11.59
CA PRO A 225 -29.54 -10.70 -11.94
C PRO A 225 -29.32 -9.20 -11.71
N TYR A 226 -29.85 -8.37 -12.60
CA TYR A 226 -29.74 -6.92 -12.47
C TYR A 226 -30.33 -6.47 -11.13
N LYS A 227 -29.55 -5.68 -10.39
CA LYS A 227 -30.00 -4.93 -9.22
C LYS A 227 -29.74 -3.46 -9.48
N GLU A 228 -30.75 -2.64 -9.30
CA GLU A 228 -30.64 -1.19 -9.48
C GLU A 228 -29.53 -0.58 -8.60
N SER A 229 -29.35 -1.12 -7.39
CA SER A 229 -28.31 -0.69 -6.46
C SER A 229 -26.88 -0.93 -6.94
N THR A 230 -26.62 -1.91 -7.81
CA THR A 230 -25.27 -2.22 -8.35
C THR A 230 -25.11 -1.77 -9.81
N GLY A 231 -26.21 -1.46 -10.48
CA GLY A 231 -26.24 -1.07 -11.88
C GLY A 231 -25.60 -2.12 -12.79
N TRP A 232 -25.01 -1.67 -13.91
CA TRP A 232 -24.35 -2.56 -14.87
C TRP A 232 -22.92 -2.96 -14.48
N GLY A 233 -22.41 -2.49 -13.33
CA GLY A 233 -21.06 -2.78 -12.82
C GLY A 233 -19.95 -1.87 -13.32
N GLY A 234 -20.26 -0.75 -13.98
CA GLY A 234 -19.27 0.16 -14.58
C GLY A 234 -18.22 0.68 -13.60
N GLN A 235 -18.57 0.83 -12.31
CA GLN A 235 -17.63 1.24 -11.28
C GLN A 235 -16.50 0.23 -11.05
N HIS A 236 -16.76 -1.07 -11.17
CA HIS A 236 -15.70 -2.08 -11.08
C HIS A 236 -14.71 -1.93 -12.24
N LEU A 237 -15.19 -1.62 -13.45
CA LEU A 237 -14.32 -1.36 -14.60
C LEU A 237 -13.52 -0.07 -14.43
N ALA A 238 -14.14 0.99 -13.91
CA ALA A 238 -13.44 2.22 -13.56
C ALA A 238 -12.33 1.96 -12.52
N ASN A 239 -12.60 1.13 -11.51
CA ASN A 239 -11.58 0.75 -10.53
C ASN A 239 -10.46 -0.09 -11.17
N ALA A 240 -10.80 -0.97 -12.12
CA ALA A 240 -9.81 -1.71 -12.89
C ALA A 240 -8.91 -0.74 -13.68
N LEU A 241 -9.49 0.29 -14.31
CA LEU A 241 -8.76 1.34 -15.02
C LEU A 241 -7.84 2.13 -14.09
N LYS A 242 -8.26 2.43 -12.86
CA LYS A 242 -7.40 3.03 -11.83
C LYS A 242 -6.13 2.19 -11.65
N TYR A 243 -6.26 0.90 -11.39
CA TYR A 243 -5.10 0.05 -11.12
C TYR A 243 -4.26 -0.25 -12.36
N SER A 244 -4.85 -0.31 -13.55
CA SER A 244 -4.10 -0.49 -14.80
C SER A 244 -3.30 0.75 -15.20
N SER A 245 -3.72 1.95 -14.77
CA SER A 245 -3.00 3.20 -15.02
C SER A 245 -1.58 3.25 -14.42
N ALA A 246 -1.27 2.36 -13.47
CA ALA A 246 0.08 2.19 -12.94
C ALA A 246 1.04 1.49 -13.91
N PHE A 247 0.56 0.64 -14.83
CA PHE A 247 1.43 -0.14 -15.72
C PHE A 247 2.21 0.72 -16.70
N PRO A 248 1.62 1.71 -17.40
CA PRO A 248 2.38 2.63 -18.24
C PRO A 248 3.49 3.38 -17.49
N VAL A 249 3.26 3.75 -16.22
CA VAL A 249 4.27 4.41 -15.38
C VAL A 249 5.48 3.49 -15.19
N ILE A 250 5.25 2.23 -14.87
CA ILE A 250 6.31 1.23 -14.65
C ILE A 250 7.04 0.90 -15.96
N ILE A 251 6.28 0.71 -17.04
CA ILE A 251 6.82 0.37 -18.37
C ILE A 251 7.70 1.50 -18.89
N PHE A 252 7.20 2.74 -18.93
CA PHE A 252 7.98 3.87 -19.45
C PHE A 252 9.20 4.18 -18.58
N SER A 253 9.09 4.05 -17.25
CA SER A 253 10.23 4.17 -16.34
C SER A 253 11.32 3.15 -16.66
N THR A 254 10.93 1.88 -16.88
CA THR A 254 11.85 0.79 -17.20
C THR A 254 12.51 0.99 -18.56
N LEU A 255 11.72 1.31 -19.60
CA LEU A 255 12.24 1.55 -20.95
C LEU A 255 13.20 2.74 -20.98
N GLN A 256 12.88 3.82 -20.25
CA GLN A 256 13.72 5.01 -20.22
C GLN A 256 15.07 4.76 -19.55
N ARG A 257 15.09 4.05 -18.40
CA ARG A 257 16.33 3.69 -17.70
C ARG A 257 17.27 2.85 -18.56
N ASN A 258 16.70 2.00 -19.43
CA ASN A 258 17.45 1.04 -20.25
C ASN A 258 17.72 1.51 -21.69
N SER A 259 17.16 2.66 -22.09
CA SER A 259 17.49 3.25 -23.39
C SER A 259 18.90 3.84 -23.37
N SER A 260 19.63 3.81 -24.49
CA SER A 260 20.90 4.51 -24.67
C SER A 260 20.77 5.76 -25.54
N ASP A 261 19.72 5.84 -26.37
CA ASP A 261 19.44 6.96 -27.27
C ASP A 261 18.85 8.16 -26.50
N PRO A 262 19.50 9.34 -26.52
CA PRO A 262 18.98 10.56 -25.88
C PRO A 262 17.60 10.99 -26.38
N ALA A 263 17.30 10.82 -27.68
CA ALA A 263 16.02 11.22 -28.25
C ALA A 263 14.89 10.31 -27.75
N ALA A 264 15.08 8.99 -27.80
CA ALA A 264 14.17 8.02 -27.20
C ALA A 264 13.99 8.24 -25.69
N LYS A 265 15.06 8.51 -24.93
CA LYS A 265 14.96 8.86 -23.49
C LYS A 265 14.06 10.06 -23.25
N ALA A 266 14.21 11.13 -24.02
CA ALA A 266 13.40 12.33 -23.87
C ALA A 266 11.92 12.07 -24.20
N ALA A 267 11.63 11.30 -25.25
CA ALA A 267 10.28 10.89 -25.60
C ALA A 267 9.62 10.02 -24.52
N LEU A 268 10.35 9.01 -24.03
CA LEU A 268 9.91 8.14 -22.93
C LEU A 268 9.69 8.93 -21.63
N ASN A 269 10.51 9.94 -21.35
CA ASN A 269 10.31 10.82 -20.20
C ASN A 269 8.99 11.57 -20.26
N LYS A 270 8.63 12.10 -21.44
CA LYS A 270 7.35 12.80 -21.64
C LYS A 270 6.18 11.84 -21.48
N ALA A 271 6.26 10.64 -22.08
CA ALA A 271 5.25 9.61 -21.94
C ALA A 271 5.10 9.15 -20.47
N TRP A 272 6.21 8.99 -19.77
CA TRP A 272 6.25 8.68 -18.34
C TRP A 272 5.59 9.77 -17.49
N LEU A 273 5.87 11.04 -17.75
CA LEU A 273 5.26 12.17 -17.03
C LEU A 273 3.75 12.22 -17.23
N VAL A 274 3.26 11.99 -18.46
CA VAL A 274 1.82 11.91 -18.75
C VAL A 274 1.19 10.73 -18.02
N ALA A 275 1.82 9.55 -18.06
CA ALA A 275 1.35 8.37 -17.34
C ALA A 275 1.28 8.61 -15.82
N VAL A 276 2.32 9.25 -15.26
CA VAL A 276 2.38 9.65 -13.85
C VAL A 276 1.21 10.57 -13.51
N LEU A 277 0.99 11.62 -14.31
CA LEU A 277 -0.06 12.59 -14.07
C LEU A 277 -1.45 11.92 -14.11
N ALA A 278 -1.70 11.10 -15.14
CA ALA A 278 -2.96 10.36 -15.28
C ALA A 278 -3.20 9.41 -14.10
N ASN A 279 -2.21 8.59 -13.74
CA ASN A 279 -2.31 7.66 -12.61
C ASN A 279 -2.52 8.40 -11.28
N SER A 280 -1.71 9.43 -11.02
CA SER A 280 -1.77 10.18 -9.76
C SER A 280 -3.09 10.91 -9.59
N LEU A 281 -3.58 11.63 -10.61
CA LEU A 281 -4.85 12.36 -10.55
C LEU A 281 -6.05 11.43 -10.50
N TYR A 282 -6.08 10.37 -11.32
CA TYR A 282 -7.21 9.46 -11.31
C TYR A 282 -7.31 8.70 -9.99
N SER A 283 -6.18 8.23 -9.47
CA SER A 283 -6.15 7.54 -8.20
C SER A 283 -6.44 8.49 -7.02
N PHE A 284 -6.08 9.78 -7.10
CA PHE A 284 -6.46 10.80 -6.11
C PHE A 284 -7.97 11.06 -6.12
N TYR A 285 -8.55 11.26 -7.30
CA TYR A 285 -9.99 11.37 -7.48
C TYR A 285 -10.70 10.17 -6.85
N TRP A 286 -10.19 8.96 -7.10
CA TRP A 286 -10.79 7.74 -6.55
C TRP A 286 -10.76 7.70 -5.03
N ASP A 287 -9.62 8.02 -4.41
CA ASP A 287 -9.50 7.97 -2.96
C ASP A 287 -10.48 8.96 -2.31
N VAL A 288 -10.56 10.19 -2.83
CA VAL A 288 -11.48 11.22 -2.31
C VAL A 288 -12.94 10.85 -2.53
N THR A 289 -13.31 10.46 -3.76
CA THR A 289 -14.73 10.30 -4.13
C THR A 289 -15.30 8.93 -3.84
N LYS A 290 -14.53 7.86 -4.06
CA LYS A 290 -15.05 6.48 -4.00
C LYS A 290 -14.68 5.79 -2.70
N ASP A 291 -13.43 5.93 -2.25
CA ASP A 291 -12.96 5.27 -1.04
C ASP A 291 -13.40 6.02 0.23
N TRP A 292 -13.31 7.35 0.23
CA TRP A 292 -13.73 8.19 1.35
C TRP A 292 -15.15 8.73 1.23
N ASP A 293 -15.79 8.57 0.06
CA ASP A 293 -17.18 8.97 -0.19
C ASP A 293 -17.41 10.47 0.01
N LEU A 294 -16.39 11.28 -0.28
CA LEU A 294 -16.46 12.74 -0.18
C LEU A 294 -17.01 13.33 -1.47
N THR A 295 -17.71 14.44 -1.34
CA THR A 295 -18.45 15.09 -2.44
C THR A 295 -17.69 16.26 -3.07
N LEU A 296 -16.40 16.40 -2.79
CA LEU A 296 -15.57 17.53 -3.20
C LEU A 296 -15.56 17.81 -4.71
N PHE A 297 -15.74 16.77 -5.53
CA PHE A 297 -15.73 16.86 -6.99
C PHE A 297 -17.12 16.79 -7.64
N LEU A 298 -18.20 16.79 -6.84
CA LEU A 298 -19.56 16.91 -7.37
C LEU A 298 -19.83 18.31 -7.94
N SER A 299 -20.94 18.46 -8.65
CA SER A 299 -21.35 19.75 -9.19
C SER A 299 -21.51 20.80 -8.08
N LYS A 300 -21.38 22.08 -8.43
CA LYS A 300 -21.52 23.17 -7.44
C LYS A 300 -22.86 23.10 -6.71
N LYS A 301 -23.95 22.74 -7.41
CA LYS A 301 -25.30 22.58 -6.85
C LYS A 301 -25.33 21.51 -5.76
N GLU A 302 -24.77 20.34 -6.05
CA GLU A 302 -24.71 19.20 -5.11
C GLU A 302 -23.81 19.51 -3.91
N ARG A 303 -22.64 20.14 -4.11
CA ARG A 303 -21.70 20.50 -3.02
C ARG A 303 -22.22 21.54 -2.04
N THR A 304 -23.26 22.29 -2.42
CA THR A 304 -23.90 23.29 -1.56
C THR A 304 -25.23 22.80 -1.00
N ALA A 305 -25.66 21.58 -1.36
CA ALA A 305 -26.84 20.98 -0.75
C ALA A 305 -26.61 20.81 0.76
N HIS A 306 -27.70 20.89 1.54
CA HIS A 306 -27.65 20.73 2.99
C HIS A 306 -27.04 19.37 3.40
N THR A 307 -27.09 18.38 2.51
CA THR A 307 -26.55 17.03 2.69
C THR A 307 -25.03 16.91 2.43
N HIS A 308 -24.40 17.93 1.84
CA HIS A 308 -22.99 17.86 1.41
C HIS A 308 -22.18 19.10 1.80
N PRO A 309 -22.21 19.52 3.08
CA PRO A 309 -21.63 20.79 3.48
C PRO A 309 -20.13 20.83 3.16
N PHE A 310 -19.76 21.79 2.31
CA PHE A 310 -18.38 22.07 1.91
C PHE A 310 -17.65 20.88 1.24
N GLY A 311 -18.38 20.03 0.51
CA GLY A 311 -17.80 18.91 -0.25
C GLY A 311 -17.42 17.69 0.61
N LEU A 312 -17.98 17.59 1.81
CA LEU A 312 -17.90 16.42 2.68
C LEU A 312 -19.23 15.64 2.68
N ARG A 313 -19.21 14.45 3.26
CA ARG A 313 -20.41 13.65 3.52
C ARG A 313 -21.16 14.16 4.74
N ASP A 314 -22.46 13.85 4.78
CA ASP A 314 -23.35 14.11 5.91
C ASP A 314 -22.82 13.59 7.24
N ARG A 315 -22.40 12.32 7.25
CA ARG A 315 -21.98 11.63 8.46
C ARG A 315 -20.46 11.55 8.53
N LEU A 316 -19.90 12.24 9.52
CA LEU A 316 -18.47 12.23 9.86
C LEU A 316 -18.31 11.77 11.32
N ILE A 317 -17.58 10.67 11.52
CA ILE A 317 -17.27 10.10 12.83
C ILE A 317 -15.95 10.68 13.34
N MET A 318 -14.95 10.85 12.47
CA MET A 318 -13.67 11.45 12.85
C MET A 318 -13.83 12.95 13.08
N ARG A 319 -13.35 13.45 14.22
CA ARG A 319 -13.36 14.87 14.56
C ARG A 319 -11.95 15.32 14.93
N PRO A 320 -11.56 16.56 14.60
CA PRO A 320 -12.35 17.65 13.98
C PRO A 320 -12.51 17.54 12.45
N VAL A 321 -13.46 18.30 11.87
CA VAL A 321 -13.75 18.31 10.42
C VAL A 321 -12.54 18.73 9.58
N SER A 322 -11.68 19.61 10.10
CA SER A 322 -10.44 20.03 9.44
C SER A 322 -9.52 18.85 9.09
N LEU A 323 -9.61 17.75 9.84
CA LEU A 323 -8.84 16.54 9.60
C LEU A 323 -9.08 15.97 8.19
N TYR A 324 -10.32 16.00 7.68
CA TYR A 324 -10.64 15.49 6.33
C TYR A 324 -9.90 16.28 5.24
N TYR A 325 -9.89 17.61 5.35
CA TYR A 325 -9.17 18.46 4.39
C TYR A 325 -7.65 18.29 4.49
N VAL A 326 -7.12 18.17 5.71
CA VAL A 326 -5.69 17.86 5.91
C VAL A 326 -5.33 16.55 5.23
N VAL A 327 -6.18 15.52 5.35
CA VAL A 327 -5.94 14.20 4.74
C VAL A 327 -6.06 14.24 3.22
N ILE A 328 -7.01 15.00 2.66
CA ILE A 328 -7.10 15.23 1.21
C ILE A 328 -5.82 15.86 0.68
N VAL A 329 -5.34 16.94 1.32
CA VAL A 329 -4.11 17.64 0.90
C VAL A 329 -2.88 16.74 1.06
N MET A 330 -2.77 16.05 2.20
CA MET A 330 -1.67 15.13 2.48
C MET A 330 -1.63 13.99 1.45
N ASP A 331 -2.78 13.41 1.09
CA ASP A 331 -2.83 12.34 0.10
C ASP A 331 -2.39 12.83 -1.28
N LEU A 332 -2.84 14.01 -1.72
CA LEU A 332 -2.38 14.60 -2.97
C LEU A 332 -0.86 14.83 -2.97
N MET A 333 -0.32 15.42 -1.89
CA MET A 333 1.12 15.68 -1.77
C MET A 333 1.95 14.40 -1.76
N LEU A 334 1.55 13.40 -0.98
CA LEU A 334 2.29 12.14 -0.87
C LEU A 334 2.13 11.26 -2.12
N ARG A 335 1.04 11.39 -2.88
CA ARG A 335 0.91 10.73 -4.20
C ARG A 335 1.94 11.20 -5.21
N CYS A 336 2.30 12.47 -5.19
CA CYS A 336 3.39 12.97 -6.02
C CYS A 336 4.72 12.26 -5.68
N THR A 337 4.89 11.81 -4.43
CA THR A 337 6.09 11.10 -3.99
C THR A 337 6.16 9.66 -4.49
N TRP A 338 5.03 8.96 -4.66
CA TRP A 338 5.00 7.63 -5.28
C TRP A 338 5.63 7.66 -6.68
N SER A 339 5.28 8.67 -7.48
CA SER A 339 5.80 8.86 -8.83
C SER A 339 7.30 9.18 -8.82
N MET A 340 7.81 9.85 -7.79
CA MET A 340 9.25 10.11 -7.64
C MET A 340 10.06 8.81 -7.47
N LYS A 341 9.53 7.74 -6.86
CA LYS A 341 10.24 6.43 -6.77
C LYS A 341 10.59 5.83 -8.13
N LEU A 342 9.73 6.09 -9.11
CA LEU A 342 9.85 5.59 -10.47
C LEU A 342 10.54 6.60 -11.39
N SER A 343 10.94 7.77 -10.88
CA SER A 343 11.63 8.77 -11.67
C SER A 343 12.96 8.22 -12.17
N PRO A 344 13.21 8.24 -13.49
CA PRO A 344 14.50 7.89 -14.08
C PRO A 344 15.56 8.98 -13.88
N HIS A 345 15.14 10.21 -13.56
CA HIS A 345 16.07 11.29 -13.22
C HIS A 345 16.55 11.20 -11.76
N LEU A 346 15.90 10.37 -10.93
CA LEU A 346 16.39 10.08 -9.59
C LEU A 346 17.69 9.27 -9.61
N ASP A 347 18.10 8.66 -10.73
CA ASP A 347 19.39 7.95 -10.85
C ASP A 347 20.59 8.86 -10.49
N LYS A 348 20.47 10.19 -10.63
CA LYS A 348 21.46 11.18 -10.16
C LYS A 348 21.30 11.60 -8.69
N PHE A 349 20.12 11.41 -8.09
CA PHE A 349 19.85 11.57 -6.65
C PHE A 349 20.00 10.24 -5.89
N THR A 350 20.34 9.14 -6.59
CA THR A 350 20.50 7.77 -6.08
C THR A 350 21.78 7.60 -5.24
N ASP A 351 22.51 8.69 -5.00
CA ASP A 351 23.53 8.76 -3.96
C ASP A 351 22.90 8.88 -2.55
N PHE A 352 21.59 9.18 -2.46
CA PHE A 352 20.83 9.22 -1.21
C PHE A 352 19.81 8.08 -1.13
N GLU A 353 20.29 6.88 -0.84
CA GLU A 353 19.47 5.71 -0.48
C GLU A 353 18.48 6.00 0.69
N SER A 354 18.83 6.95 1.55
CA SER A 354 17.95 7.48 2.60
C SER A 354 16.70 8.18 2.07
N GLY A 355 16.80 8.87 0.93
CA GLY A 355 15.66 9.51 0.26
C GLY A 355 14.66 8.50 -0.28
N ILE A 356 15.15 7.44 -0.92
CA ILE A 356 14.30 6.35 -1.43
C ILE A 356 13.55 5.68 -0.27
N PHE A 357 14.27 5.38 0.82
CA PHE A 357 13.67 4.84 2.03
C PHE A 357 12.62 5.78 2.64
N LEU A 358 12.88 7.09 2.72
CA LEU A 358 11.91 8.06 3.21
C LEU A 358 10.62 8.06 2.37
N ILE A 359 10.73 8.03 1.04
CA ILE A 359 9.57 7.98 0.15
C ILE A 359 8.80 6.65 0.33
N GLU A 360 9.48 5.54 0.63
CA GLU A 360 8.81 4.28 1.00
C GLU A 360 8.02 4.39 2.30
N VAL A 361 8.62 4.94 3.36
CA VAL A 361 7.95 5.19 4.64
C VAL A 361 6.75 6.13 4.45
N LEU A 362 6.90 7.21 3.68
CA LEU A 362 5.82 8.17 3.41
C LEU A 362 4.66 7.54 2.65
N GLU A 363 4.93 6.67 1.67
CA GLU A 363 3.87 5.95 0.94
C GLU A 363 3.11 4.97 1.85
N VAL A 364 3.83 4.28 2.75
CA VAL A 364 3.18 3.42 3.75
C VAL A 364 2.38 4.25 4.75
N PHE A 365 2.90 5.39 5.18
CA PHE A 365 2.20 6.33 6.05
C PHE A 365 0.92 6.87 5.40
N ARG A 366 0.97 7.27 4.12
CA ARG A 366 -0.20 7.71 3.35
C ARG A 366 -1.30 6.65 3.38
N ARG A 367 -0.96 5.40 3.06
CA ARG A 367 -1.91 4.28 3.07
C ARG A 367 -2.41 3.97 4.47
N TRP A 368 -1.56 4.06 5.49
CA TRP A 368 -1.95 3.91 6.89
C TRP A 368 -3.04 4.93 7.28
N VAL A 369 -2.88 6.20 6.88
CA VAL A 369 -3.92 7.22 7.09
C VAL A 369 -5.17 6.91 6.28
N TRP A 370 -5.04 6.50 5.01
CA TRP A 370 -6.18 6.16 4.16
C TRP A 370 -7.08 5.06 4.76
N ILE A 371 -6.52 4.08 5.50
CA ILE A 371 -7.29 3.00 6.13
C ILE A 371 -8.34 3.56 7.10
N PHE A 372 -8.00 4.58 7.89
CA PHE A 372 -8.93 5.20 8.84
C PHE A 372 -10.22 5.63 8.14
N PHE A 373 -10.09 6.46 7.11
CA PHE A 373 -11.21 7.02 6.37
C PHE A 373 -11.93 5.95 5.55
N ARG A 374 -11.20 5.01 4.93
CA ARG A 374 -11.83 3.91 4.17
C ARG A 374 -12.71 3.04 5.07
N VAL A 375 -12.23 2.69 6.27
CA VAL A 375 -12.96 1.86 7.23
C VAL A 375 -14.13 2.62 7.83
N GLU A 376 -13.96 3.91 8.11
CA GLU A 376 -15.05 4.77 8.55
C GLU A 376 -16.17 4.84 7.50
N THR A 377 -15.83 5.08 6.23
CA THR A 377 -16.80 5.04 5.12
C THR A 377 -17.56 3.73 5.10
N GLU A 378 -16.84 2.61 5.16
CA GLU A 378 -17.45 1.29 5.13
C GLU A 378 -18.40 1.07 6.31
N SER A 379 -18.02 1.55 7.51
CA SER A 379 -18.86 1.45 8.71
C SER A 379 -20.18 2.22 8.59
N ILE A 380 -20.16 3.36 7.91
CA ILE A 380 -21.35 4.18 7.68
C ILE A 380 -22.25 3.49 6.66
N ARG A 381 -21.69 2.95 5.58
CA ARG A 381 -22.42 2.23 4.54
C ARG A 381 -23.12 0.97 5.06
N GLN A 382 -22.60 0.32 6.11
CA GLN A 382 -23.21 -0.87 6.73
C GLN A 382 -24.21 -0.55 7.87
N THR A 383 -24.35 0.71 8.30
CA THR A 383 -25.34 1.09 9.31
C THR A 383 -26.74 1.14 8.66
N PRO A 384 -27.82 0.60 9.25
CA PRO A 384 -29.15 0.45 8.63
C PRO A 384 -29.86 1.71 8.11
N ALA A 385 -29.27 2.90 8.26
CA ALA A 385 -29.70 4.12 7.56
C ALA A 385 -29.14 4.23 6.12
N GLY A 386 -28.22 3.36 5.72
CA GLY A 386 -27.75 3.17 4.34
C GLY A 386 -27.88 1.69 3.99
N LEU A 387 -28.68 1.41 2.96
CA LEU A 387 -28.89 0.16 2.21
C LEU A 387 -28.36 -1.16 2.79
N GLY A 388 -29.27 -2.14 2.89
CA GLY A 388 -29.06 -3.47 3.47
C GLY A 388 -27.79 -4.22 3.04
N ALA A 389 -27.39 -5.14 3.91
CA ALA A 389 -26.09 -5.79 4.05
C ALA A 389 -25.56 -6.64 2.86
N ASP A 390 -26.06 -6.45 1.64
CA ASP A 390 -25.81 -7.38 0.54
C ASP A 390 -24.72 -6.93 -0.45
N ASP A 391 -24.29 -5.67 -0.43
CA ASP A 391 -23.21 -5.20 -1.32
C ASP A 391 -22.29 -4.21 -0.60
N ILE A 392 -20.97 -4.45 -0.68
CA ILE A 392 -19.96 -3.43 -0.36
C ILE A 392 -20.05 -2.39 -1.48
N LEU A 393 -21.00 -1.48 -1.32
CA LEU A 393 -21.25 -0.37 -2.21
C LEU A 393 -20.03 0.56 -2.14
N LEU A 394 -19.31 0.67 -3.25
CA LEU A 394 -18.47 1.84 -3.48
C LEU A 394 -19.46 2.92 -3.97
N GLY A 395 -19.59 4.06 -3.29
CA GLY A 395 -20.73 4.98 -3.41
C GLY A 395 -21.31 5.16 -4.82
N ASN A 396 -22.64 4.98 -4.93
CA ASN A 396 -23.40 5.17 -6.15
C ASN A 396 -23.40 6.64 -6.56
N TYR A 397 -23.24 6.87 -7.86
CA TYR A 397 -23.65 8.10 -8.50
C TYR A 397 -25.10 7.84 -8.96
N HIS A 398 -26.06 8.66 -8.52
CA HIS A 398 -27.37 8.70 -9.17
C HIS A 398 -27.15 9.43 -10.51
N ASP A 399 -27.37 8.73 -11.63
CA ASP A 399 -27.70 9.39 -12.88
C ASP A 399 -29.12 9.96 -12.69
N ASN A 400 -29.23 11.28 -12.63
CA ASN A 400 -30.50 11.98 -12.78
C ASN A 400 -30.65 12.32 -14.27
N ASP A 401 -31.18 11.38 -15.03
CA ASP A 401 -31.92 11.68 -16.26
C ASP A 401 -33.34 11.20 -16.00
N ASP A 402 -34.15 12.05 -15.36
CA ASP A 402 -35.62 11.97 -15.34
C ASP A 402 -36.11 13.29 -14.72
N ASP A 403 -36.33 14.29 -15.57
CA ASP A 403 -37.27 15.40 -15.39
C ASP A 403 -37.38 16.12 -16.75
N GLU A 404 -38.61 16.44 -17.18
CA GLU A 404 -39.07 17.01 -18.47
C GLU A 404 -39.42 15.90 -19.51
N ASP A 405 -40.68 15.52 -19.76
CA ASP A 405 -41.88 16.33 -19.95
C ASP A 405 -43.17 15.53 -19.63
N ASP A 406 -44.01 16.08 -18.76
CA ASP A 406 -45.45 15.83 -18.73
C ASP A 406 -46.14 17.08 -18.15
N GLU A 407 -46.40 18.10 -18.99
CA GLU A 407 -47.54 19.00 -18.81
C GLU A 407 -48.07 19.55 -20.15
N VAL A 408 -49.39 19.35 -20.33
CA VAL A 408 -50.38 19.88 -21.30
C VAL A 408 -50.63 19.10 -22.59
#